data_AF-A0AAV2P0M4-F1
#
_entry.id   AF-A0AAV2P0M4-F1
#
_cell.length_a   1.000
_cell.length_b   1.000
_cell.length_c   1.000
_cell.angle_alpha   90.00
_cell.angle_beta   90.00
_cell.angle_gamma   90.00
#
_symmetry.space_group_name_H-M   'P 1'
#
loop_
_entity.id
_entity.type
_entity.pdbx_description
1 polymer ?
#
loop_
_entity_poly.entity_id
_entity_poly.type
_entity_poly.pdbx_seq_one_letter_code
_entity_poly.pdbx_strand_id
1 'polypeptide(L)'
;MDGTAALATRVRAITGDRNYASQLTSLISEQGLTDAEANKVFKTLDLATLTTDIGFLKALTEVTRYQGFNPREIIKQLLDHAAVQQDVLADERSLEKVESQVKVDGQVREFTFTSNMDFHSDMQFICLMFITRGAAFDKILKKSSKTMETCMNLMKTKYNINTMKRKPDLALDGKTITIPRIAASFPNITVGLFKKRLWSLNSGSHCAFS
;
A
#
# COMPACT_ATOMS: atom_id res chain seq x y z
N MET A 1 25.68 -31.69 34.46
CA MET A 1 25.31 -30.35 33.95
C MET A 1 26.30 -29.85 32.89
N ASP A 2 26.87 -30.72 32.06
CA ASP A 2 28.06 -30.37 31.23
C ASP A 2 27.81 -30.39 29.70
N GLY A 3 26.67 -30.90 29.25
CA GLY A 3 26.39 -31.08 27.81
C GLY A 3 26.02 -29.78 27.07
N THR A 4 25.26 -28.88 27.70
CA THR A 4 24.77 -27.64 27.08
C THR A 4 25.89 -26.62 26.83
N ALA A 5 26.88 -26.55 27.72
CA ALA A 5 28.03 -25.65 27.55
C ALA A 5 28.98 -26.12 26.43
N ALA A 6 29.17 -27.43 26.32
CA ALA A 6 29.94 -28.04 25.22
C ALA A 6 29.24 -27.87 23.87
N LEU A 7 27.92 -28.08 23.82
CA LEU A 7 27.10 -27.83 22.64
C LEU A 7 27.17 -26.37 22.20
N ALA A 8 26.96 -25.42 23.12
CA ALA A 8 27.02 -23.98 22.83
C ALA A 8 28.37 -23.55 22.25
N THR A 9 29.47 -24.09 22.78
CA THR A 9 30.84 -23.81 22.30
C THR A 9 31.03 -24.31 20.86
N ARG A 10 30.53 -25.51 20.54
CA ARG A 10 30.62 -26.10 19.20
C ARG A 10 29.73 -25.40 18.18
N VAL A 11 28.49 -25.08 18.55
CA VAL A 11 27.59 -24.33 17.66
C VAL A 11 28.21 -22.97 17.35
N ARG A 12 28.77 -22.27 18.35
CA ARG A 12 29.46 -20.99 18.12
C ARG A 12 30.67 -21.12 17.18
N ALA A 13 31.43 -22.21 17.26
CA ALA A 13 32.55 -22.46 16.35
C ALA A 13 32.10 -22.68 14.89
N ILE A 14 30.92 -23.26 14.68
CA ILE A 14 30.34 -23.50 13.35
C ILE A 14 29.68 -22.24 12.79
N THR A 15 28.94 -21.50 13.62
CA THR A 15 28.11 -20.38 13.14
C THR A 15 28.86 -19.06 13.05
N GLY A 16 29.95 -18.87 13.81
CA GLY A 16 30.68 -17.60 13.91
C GLY A 16 29.90 -16.46 14.59
N ASP A 17 28.58 -16.55 14.65
CA ASP A 17 27.67 -15.60 15.30
C ASP A 17 27.19 -16.14 16.67
N ARG A 18 27.37 -15.31 17.71
CA ARG A 18 27.04 -15.63 19.11
C ARG A 18 25.53 -15.71 19.38
N ASN A 19 24.72 -14.87 18.73
CA ASN A 19 23.28 -14.84 18.89
C ASN A 19 22.63 -16.03 18.19
N TYR A 20 23.07 -16.31 16.96
CA TYR A 20 22.60 -17.48 16.21
C TYR A 20 22.98 -18.79 16.91
N ALA A 21 24.19 -18.85 17.49
CA ALA A 21 24.61 -20.01 18.27
C ALA A 21 23.72 -20.28 19.50
N SER A 22 23.28 -19.23 20.18
CA SER A 22 22.40 -19.34 21.35
C SER A 22 21.00 -19.83 20.97
N GLN A 23 20.45 -19.34 19.85
CA GLN A 23 19.15 -19.75 19.34
C GLN A 23 19.17 -21.23 18.92
N LEU A 24 20.20 -21.65 18.19
CA LEU A 24 20.32 -23.05 17.78
C LEU A 24 20.56 -24.00 18.95
N THR A 25 21.36 -23.59 19.94
CA THR A 25 21.60 -24.41 21.14
C THR A 25 20.31 -24.64 21.92
N SER A 26 19.46 -23.61 22.03
CA SER A 26 18.13 -23.75 22.64
C SER A 26 17.26 -24.70 21.83
N LEU A 27 17.22 -24.54 20.51
CA LEU A 27 16.40 -25.37 19.62
C LEU A 27 16.80 -26.86 19.66
N ILE A 28 18.09 -27.16 19.71
CA ILE A 28 18.60 -28.53 19.85
C ILE A 28 18.21 -29.13 21.20
N SER A 29 18.31 -28.34 22.27
CA SER A 29 17.95 -28.76 23.62
C SER A 29 16.44 -28.97 23.77
N GLU A 30 15.63 -28.10 23.17
CA GLU A 30 14.16 -28.18 23.16
C GLU A 30 13.65 -29.39 22.37
N GLN A 31 14.31 -29.75 21.27
CA GLN A 31 13.97 -30.92 20.46
C GLN A 31 14.52 -32.23 21.02
N GLY A 32 15.27 -32.19 22.14
CA GLY A 32 15.84 -33.38 22.78
C GLY A 32 16.85 -34.14 21.90
N LEU A 33 17.46 -33.46 20.93
CA LEU A 33 18.39 -34.09 20.00
C LEU A 33 19.67 -34.50 20.74
N THR A 34 20.14 -35.72 20.48
CA THR A 34 21.45 -36.16 20.95
C THR A 34 22.56 -35.43 20.21
N ASP A 35 23.75 -35.36 20.81
CA ASP A 35 24.92 -34.74 20.17
C ASP A 35 25.24 -35.36 18.80
N ALA A 36 25.01 -36.66 18.63
CA ALA A 36 25.24 -37.35 17.36
C ALA A 36 24.23 -36.89 16.28
N GLU A 37 22.96 -36.73 16.65
CA GLU A 37 21.90 -36.27 15.75
C GLU A 37 22.08 -34.80 15.36
N ALA A 38 22.38 -33.94 16.33
CA ALA A 38 22.71 -32.54 16.08
C ALA A 38 23.89 -32.43 15.11
N ASN A 39 24.98 -33.18 15.34
CA ASN A 39 26.12 -33.19 14.42
C ASN A 39 25.80 -33.68 13.02
N LYS A 40 24.89 -34.64 12.88
CA LYS A 40 24.44 -35.12 11.58
C LYS A 40 23.71 -34.01 10.82
N VAL A 41 22.79 -33.31 11.49
CA VAL A 41 22.06 -32.15 10.93
C VAL A 41 23.02 -31.03 10.53
N PHE A 42 24.02 -30.73 11.38
CA PHE A 42 25.02 -29.71 11.07
C PHE A 42 25.91 -30.06 9.88
N LYS A 43 26.37 -31.31 9.79
CA LYS A 43 27.15 -31.77 8.64
C LYS A 43 26.35 -31.74 7.34
N THR A 44 25.04 -31.93 7.41
CA THR A 44 24.15 -31.79 6.25
C THR A 44 23.83 -30.33 5.89
N LEU A 45 24.05 -29.39 6.81
CA LEU A 45 23.86 -27.94 6.63
C LEU A 45 25.21 -27.21 6.61
N ASP A 46 26.25 -27.88 6.12
CA ASP A 46 27.56 -27.27 5.97
C ASP A 46 27.46 -26.11 4.98
N LEU A 47 28.01 -24.95 5.35
CA LEU A 47 28.08 -23.76 4.49
C LEU A 47 28.76 -24.09 3.15
N ALA A 48 29.71 -25.03 3.15
CA ALA A 48 30.36 -25.53 1.93
C ALA A 48 29.41 -26.33 1.02
N THR A 49 28.28 -26.81 1.54
CA THR A 49 27.23 -27.53 0.81
C THR A 49 26.06 -26.65 0.41
N LEU A 50 26.03 -25.37 0.83
CA LEU A 50 25.05 -24.42 0.32
C LEU A 50 25.25 -24.25 -1.18
N THR A 51 24.15 -24.31 -1.92
CA THR A 51 24.20 -24.10 -3.37
C THR A 51 24.75 -22.71 -3.69
N THR A 52 25.81 -22.68 -4.49
CA THR A 52 26.38 -21.46 -5.08
C THR A 52 25.80 -21.17 -6.45
N ASP A 53 24.80 -21.95 -6.88
CA ASP A 53 24.08 -21.72 -8.13
C ASP A 53 23.29 -20.39 -8.04
N ILE A 54 23.93 -19.35 -8.56
CA ILE A 54 23.37 -18.01 -8.65
C ILE A 54 22.05 -18.01 -9.43
N GLY A 55 21.89 -18.91 -10.41
CA GLY A 55 20.64 -19.06 -11.18
C GLY A 55 19.49 -19.54 -10.29
N PHE A 56 19.70 -20.61 -9.53
CA PHE A 56 18.72 -21.10 -8.56
C PHE A 56 18.38 -20.05 -7.49
N LEU A 57 19.37 -19.39 -6.90
CA LEU A 57 19.14 -18.36 -5.88
C LEU A 57 18.37 -17.15 -6.43
N LYS A 58 18.66 -16.73 -7.68
CA LYS A 58 17.89 -15.69 -8.36
C LYS A 58 16.45 -16.12 -8.61
N ALA A 59 16.24 -17.35 -9.08
CA ALA A 59 14.90 -17.89 -9.30
C ALA A 59 14.12 -17.96 -7.98
N LEU A 60 14.74 -18.43 -6.89
CA LEU A 60 14.13 -18.48 -5.56
C LEU A 60 13.80 -17.07 -5.05
N THR A 61 14.69 -16.11 -5.24
CA THR A 61 14.46 -14.69 -4.87
C THR A 61 13.27 -14.12 -5.64
N GLU A 62 13.13 -14.45 -6.93
CA GLU A 62 12.02 -13.95 -7.75
C GLU A 62 10.68 -14.60 -7.35
N VAL A 63 10.66 -15.90 -7.07
CA VAL A 63 9.46 -16.62 -6.61
C VAL A 63 9.03 -16.18 -5.21
N THR A 64 9.99 -15.83 -4.34
CA THR A 64 9.72 -15.34 -2.98
C THR A 64 9.51 -13.83 -2.92
N ARG A 65 9.62 -13.13 -4.06
CA ARG A 65 9.46 -11.68 -4.12
C ARG A 65 8.06 -11.29 -3.67
N TYR A 66 7.98 -10.32 -2.76
CA TYR A 66 6.72 -9.79 -2.27
C TYR A 66 5.87 -9.24 -3.43
N GLN A 67 4.81 -9.97 -3.79
CA GLN A 67 3.84 -9.58 -4.83
C GLN A 67 2.75 -8.64 -4.30
N GLY A 68 3.10 -7.73 -3.39
CA GLY A 68 2.15 -6.78 -2.84
C GLY A 68 1.91 -5.57 -3.74
N PHE A 69 1.73 -4.42 -3.12
CA PHE A 69 1.46 -3.16 -3.81
C PHE A 69 2.60 -2.76 -4.75
N ASN A 70 2.29 -2.57 -6.04
CA ASN A 70 3.19 -1.99 -7.02
C ASN A 70 2.60 -0.68 -7.56
N PRO A 71 3.17 0.50 -7.22
CA PRO A 71 2.62 1.78 -7.62
C PRO A 71 2.59 1.98 -9.14
N ARG A 72 3.57 1.44 -9.87
CA ARG A 72 3.62 1.55 -11.34
C ARG A 72 2.44 0.84 -12.00
N GLU A 73 2.13 -0.35 -11.50
CA GLU A 73 1.00 -1.14 -12.01
C GLU A 73 -0.34 -0.47 -11.73
N ILE A 74 -0.50 0.13 -10.53
CA ILE A 74 -1.68 0.91 -10.20
C ILE A 74 -1.81 2.14 -11.12
N ILE A 75 -0.73 2.90 -11.33
CA ILE A 75 -0.75 4.07 -12.23
C ILE A 75 -1.14 3.66 -13.64
N LYS A 76 -0.56 2.56 -14.15
CA LYS A 76 -0.90 2.03 -15.47
C LYS A 76 -2.40 1.74 -15.59
N GLN A 77 -2.97 0.99 -14.66
CA GLN A 77 -4.41 0.68 -14.70
C GLN A 77 -5.28 1.94 -14.59
N LEU A 78 -4.90 2.92 -13.79
CA LEU A 78 -5.63 4.19 -13.69
C LEU A 78 -5.61 4.96 -15.01
N LEU A 79 -4.48 4.97 -15.72
CA LEU A 79 -4.37 5.59 -17.05
C LEU A 79 -5.18 4.82 -18.09
N ASP A 80 -5.13 3.49 -18.07
CA ASP A 80 -5.92 2.63 -18.97
C ASP A 80 -7.43 2.89 -18.77
N HIS A 81 -7.88 2.98 -17.51
CA HIS A 81 -9.26 3.34 -17.17
C HIS A 81 -9.63 4.76 -17.62
N ALA A 82 -8.72 5.73 -17.47
CA ALA A 82 -8.96 7.10 -17.92
C ALA A 82 -9.11 7.19 -19.45
N ALA A 83 -8.28 6.45 -20.20
CA ALA A 83 -8.36 6.39 -21.66
C ALA A 83 -9.69 5.78 -22.13
N VAL A 84 -10.10 4.65 -21.55
CA VAL A 84 -11.41 4.02 -21.86
C VAL A 84 -12.55 4.99 -21.56
N GLN A 85 -12.48 5.73 -20.46
CA GLN A 85 -13.53 6.68 -20.11
C GLN A 85 -13.60 7.85 -21.10
N GLN A 86 -12.47 8.33 -21.63
CA GLN A 86 -12.45 9.38 -22.66
C GLN A 86 -13.15 8.92 -23.94
N ASP A 87 -12.94 7.66 -24.34
CA ASP A 87 -13.61 7.08 -25.51
C ASP A 87 -15.13 6.96 -25.30
N VAL A 88 -15.56 6.61 -24.09
CA VAL A 88 -16.99 6.49 -23.72
C VAL A 88 -17.67 7.87 -23.65
N LEU A 89 -16.96 8.90 -23.18
CA LEU A 89 -17.49 10.25 -22.99
C LEU A 89 -17.39 11.14 -24.24
N ALA A 90 -17.07 10.56 -25.41
CA ALA A 90 -17.12 11.26 -26.69
C ALA A 90 -18.54 11.77 -27.03
N ASP A 91 -19.58 11.24 -26.38
CA ASP A 91 -20.94 11.80 -26.38
C ASP A 91 -21.19 12.65 -25.13
N GLU A 92 -21.29 13.98 -25.31
CA GLU A 92 -21.55 14.94 -24.23
C GLU A 92 -22.83 14.64 -23.42
N ARG A 93 -23.80 13.92 -24.00
CA ARG A 93 -25.04 13.54 -23.29
C ARG A 93 -24.82 12.52 -22.18
N SER A 94 -23.68 11.84 -22.18
CA SER A 94 -23.29 10.86 -21.17
C SER A 94 -22.53 11.49 -19.98
N LEU A 95 -22.31 12.81 -20.00
CA LEU A 95 -21.59 13.52 -18.95
C LEU A 95 -22.43 13.63 -17.67
N GLU A 96 -22.07 12.81 -16.68
CA GLU A 96 -22.55 13.02 -15.33
C GLU A 96 -21.89 14.27 -14.73
N LYS A 97 -22.72 15.23 -14.35
CA LYS A 97 -22.32 16.51 -13.75
C LYS A 97 -22.94 16.65 -12.36
N VAL A 98 -22.10 17.00 -11.39
CA VAL A 98 -22.49 17.24 -10.01
C VAL A 98 -22.19 18.70 -9.68
N GLU A 99 -23.23 19.45 -9.37
CA GLU A 99 -23.14 20.86 -8.98
C GLU A 99 -23.66 21.06 -7.56
N SER A 100 -23.01 21.93 -6.80
CA SER A 100 -23.43 22.29 -5.45
C SER A 100 -22.92 23.67 -5.08
N GLN A 101 -23.72 24.42 -4.32
CA GLN A 101 -23.23 25.61 -3.63
C GLN A 101 -22.68 25.22 -2.26
N VAL A 102 -21.49 25.71 -1.93
CA VAL A 102 -20.79 25.42 -0.67
C VAL A 102 -20.37 26.72 0.00
N LYS A 103 -20.59 26.82 1.31
CA LYS A 103 -20.16 27.98 2.09
C LYS A 103 -18.74 27.75 2.60
N VAL A 104 -17.79 28.57 2.15
CA VAL A 104 -16.37 28.54 2.53
C VAL A 104 -16.03 29.93 3.06
N ASP A 105 -15.55 30.01 4.30
CA ASP A 105 -15.16 31.28 4.94
C ASP A 105 -16.23 32.37 4.86
N GLY A 106 -17.49 31.98 5.05
CA GLY A 106 -18.63 32.90 4.99
C GLY A 106 -19.16 33.19 3.58
N GLN A 107 -18.40 32.89 2.53
CA GLN A 107 -18.79 33.12 1.13
C GLN A 107 -19.41 31.86 0.51
N VAL A 108 -20.46 32.03 -0.28
CA VAL A 108 -21.01 30.96 -1.10
C VAL A 108 -20.16 30.83 -2.35
N ARG A 109 -19.65 29.63 -2.61
CA ARG A 109 -18.90 29.27 -3.81
C ARG A 109 -19.61 28.14 -4.53
N GLU A 110 -19.50 28.13 -5.85
CA GLU A 110 -19.97 27.03 -6.68
C GLU A 110 -18.92 25.92 -6.75
N PHE A 111 -19.37 24.69 -6.59
CA PHE A 111 -18.59 23.48 -6.76
C PHE A 111 -19.18 22.70 -7.93
N THR A 112 -18.33 22.37 -8.91
CA THR A 112 -18.69 21.59 -10.08
C THR A 112 -17.72 20.44 -10.22
N PHE A 113 -18.25 19.23 -10.40
CA PHE A 113 -17.49 18.01 -10.63
C PHE A 113 -18.12 17.24 -11.79
N THR A 114 -17.32 16.72 -12.72
CA THR A 114 -17.83 16.04 -13.91
C THR A 114 -17.13 14.70 -14.13
N SER A 115 -17.80 13.77 -14.80
CA SER A 115 -17.19 12.49 -15.18
C SER A 115 -16.01 12.66 -16.16
N ASN A 116 -15.94 13.77 -16.88
CA ASN A 116 -14.88 14.11 -17.85
C ASN A 116 -13.82 15.08 -17.29
N MET A 117 -13.66 15.16 -15.97
CA MET A 117 -12.49 15.84 -15.42
C MET A 117 -11.21 15.15 -15.90
N ASP A 118 -10.15 15.96 -16.06
CA ASP A 118 -8.85 15.46 -16.45
C ASP A 118 -8.26 14.55 -15.37
N PHE A 119 -7.37 13.65 -15.79
CA PHE A 119 -6.74 12.67 -14.91
C PHE A 119 -6.06 13.31 -13.69
N HIS A 120 -5.43 14.47 -13.85
CA HIS A 120 -4.72 15.12 -12.77
C HIS A 120 -5.70 15.62 -11.69
N SER A 121 -6.79 16.26 -12.09
CA SER A 121 -7.85 16.71 -11.18
C SER A 121 -8.50 15.56 -10.42
N ASP A 122 -8.76 14.44 -11.10
CA ASP A 122 -9.30 13.23 -10.45
C ASP A 122 -8.34 12.67 -9.39
N MET A 123 -7.04 12.59 -9.70
CA MET A 123 -6.04 12.13 -8.74
C MET A 123 -5.92 13.08 -7.55
N GLN A 124 -5.99 14.40 -7.78
CA GLN A 124 -6.03 15.38 -6.69
C GLN A 124 -7.24 15.17 -5.79
N PHE A 125 -8.43 14.99 -6.37
CA PHE A 125 -9.66 14.73 -5.63
C PHE A 125 -9.54 13.46 -4.76
N ILE A 126 -9.13 12.33 -5.35
CA ILE A 126 -9.00 11.06 -4.62
C ILE A 126 -7.95 11.17 -3.50
N CYS A 127 -6.80 11.79 -3.77
CA CYS A 127 -5.76 11.99 -2.76
C CYS A 127 -6.23 12.92 -1.64
N LEU A 128 -6.95 14.00 -1.95
CA LEU A 128 -7.53 14.90 -0.96
C LEU A 128 -8.54 14.17 -0.08
N MET A 129 -9.38 13.32 -0.67
CA MET A 129 -10.34 12.48 0.06
C MET A 129 -9.63 11.50 1.00
N PHE A 130 -8.54 10.88 0.56
CA PHE A 130 -7.71 10.04 1.42
C PHE A 130 -7.14 10.82 2.62
N ILE A 131 -6.57 12.00 2.38
CA ILE A 131 -5.96 12.83 3.43
C ILE A 131 -7.00 13.31 4.47
N THR A 132 -8.20 13.67 4.00
CA THR A 132 -9.23 14.29 4.85
C THR A 132 -10.11 13.26 5.54
N ARG A 133 -10.33 12.08 4.94
CA ARG A 133 -11.31 11.09 5.39
C ARG A 133 -10.75 9.69 5.61
N GLY A 134 -9.52 9.43 5.19
CA GLY A 134 -8.82 8.16 5.34
C GLY A 134 -9.18 7.12 4.28
N ALA A 135 -8.91 5.85 4.60
CA ALA A 135 -8.98 4.73 3.66
C ALA A 135 -10.39 4.10 3.50
N ALA A 136 -11.30 4.32 4.43
CA ALA A 136 -12.52 3.54 4.55
C ALA A 136 -13.66 4.13 3.71
N PHE A 137 -13.85 3.61 2.49
CA PHE A 137 -14.85 4.10 1.52
C PHE A 137 -16.26 4.23 2.12
N ASP A 138 -16.75 3.20 2.82
CA ASP A 138 -18.08 3.23 3.45
C ASP A 138 -18.23 4.37 4.47
N LYS A 139 -17.16 4.68 5.22
CA LYS A 139 -17.16 5.79 6.17
C LYS A 139 -17.15 7.13 5.45
N ILE A 140 -16.48 7.22 4.30
CA ILE A 140 -16.53 8.39 3.44
C ILE A 140 -17.98 8.62 3.01
N LEU A 141 -18.64 7.64 2.41
CA LEU A 141 -20.03 7.79 1.93
C LEU A 141 -21.00 8.15 3.06
N LYS A 142 -21.02 7.37 4.16
CA LYS A 142 -22.01 7.52 5.24
C LYS A 142 -21.93 8.84 6.00
N LYS A 143 -20.79 9.53 5.96
CA LYS A 143 -20.55 10.75 6.73
C LYS A 143 -20.32 11.98 5.86
N SER A 144 -20.63 11.91 4.56
CA SER A 144 -20.44 13.02 3.63
C SER A 144 -21.78 13.52 3.09
N SER A 145 -21.76 14.69 2.45
CA SER A 145 -22.93 15.20 1.73
C SER A 145 -23.29 14.30 0.55
N LYS A 146 -24.54 14.41 0.07
CA LYS A 146 -24.99 13.65 -1.11
C LYS A 146 -24.15 13.97 -2.35
N THR A 147 -23.77 15.23 -2.53
CA THR A 147 -22.84 15.70 -3.58
C THR A 147 -21.54 14.90 -3.56
N MET A 148 -20.92 14.76 -2.38
CA MET A 148 -19.65 14.05 -2.22
C MET A 148 -19.83 12.53 -2.43
N GLU A 149 -20.95 11.97 -1.99
CA GLU A 149 -21.30 10.57 -2.25
C GLU A 149 -21.35 10.30 -3.76
N THR A 150 -22.00 11.16 -4.54
CA THR A 150 -22.06 11.06 -6.00
C THR A 150 -20.66 11.17 -6.63
N CYS A 151 -19.85 12.14 -6.22
CA CYS A 151 -18.47 12.29 -6.72
C CYS A 151 -17.61 11.04 -6.44
N MET A 152 -17.72 10.48 -5.22
CA MET A 152 -16.98 9.27 -4.86
C MET A 152 -17.45 8.03 -5.62
N ASN A 153 -18.76 7.92 -5.89
CA ASN A 153 -19.30 6.83 -6.72
C ASN A 153 -18.86 6.96 -8.18
N LEU A 154 -18.82 8.18 -8.73
CA LEU A 154 -18.26 8.45 -10.05
C LEU A 154 -16.81 7.97 -10.14
N MET A 155 -15.96 8.35 -9.18
CA MET A 155 -14.56 7.92 -9.13
C MET A 155 -14.41 6.42 -8.96
N LYS A 156 -15.27 5.80 -8.15
CA LYS A 156 -15.31 4.35 -7.98
C LYS A 156 -15.55 3.65 -9.31
N THR A 157 -16.55 4.11 -10.07
CA THR A 157 -16.88 3.53 -11.39
C THR A 157 -15.77 3.82 -12.39
N LYS A 158 -15.35 5.08 -12.54
CA LYS A 158 -14.33 5.53 -13.51
C LYS A 158 -13.02 4.76 -13.38
N TYR A 159 -12.56 4.52 -12.16
CA TYR A 159 -11.26 3.88 -11.89
C TYR A 159 -11.35 2.48 -11.32
N ASN A 160 -12.54 1.86 -11.35
CA ASN A 160 -12.80 0.54 -10.79
C ASN A 160 -12.23 0.37 -9.37
N ILE A 161 -12.48 1.36 -8.49
CA ILE A 161 -11.91 1.38 -7.14
C ILE A 161 -12.57 0.28 -6.32
N ASN A 162 -11.75 -0.63 -5.79
CA ASN A 162 -12.23 -1.64 -4.85
C ASN A 162 -12.56 -0.97 -3.50
N THR A 163 -13.80 -1.19 -3.07
CA THR A 163 -14.38 -0.60 -1.86
C THR A 163 -14.74 -1.65 -0.80
N MET A 164 -14.45 -2.93 -1.08
CA MET A 164 -14.77 -4.02 -0.17
C MET A 164 -14.00 -3.88 1.14
N LYS A 165 -14.72 -4.01 2.26
CA LYS A 165 -14.10 -4.05 3.57
C LYS A 165 -13.20 -5.28 3.67
N ARG A 166 -11.89 -5.07 3.88
CA ARG A 166 -10.95 -6.17 4.08
C ARG A 166 -11.29 -6.98 5.32
N LYS A 167 -11.25 -8.29 5.17
CA LYS A 167 -11.08 -9.20 6.29
C LYS A 167 -9.60 -9.15 6.72
N PRO A 168 -9.28 -9.18 8.02
CA PRO A 168 -7.95 -9.56 8.48
C PRO A 168 -7.58 -10.88 7.78
N ASP A 169 -6.32 -11.08 7.43
CA ASP A 169 -5.79 -12.32 6.83
C ASP A 169 -6.00 -12.54 5.32
N LEU A 170 -6.84 -11.75 4.63
CA LEU A 170 -6.88 -11.79 3.17
C LEU A 170 -5.88 -10.81 2.55
N ALA A 171 -4.84 -11.33 1.89
CA ALA A 171 -3.95 -10.53 1.07
C ALA A 171 -4.72 -9.88 -0.08
N LEU A 172 -4.51 -8.57 -0.28
CA LEU A 172 -5.03 -7.88 -1.45
C LEU A 172 -4.11 -8.18 -2.63
N ASP A 173 -4.68 -8.68 -3.72
CA ASP A 173 -3.98 -8.78 -5.01
C ASP A 173 -3.27 -7.46 -5.32
N GLY A 174 -1.99 -7.51 -5.69
CA GLY A 174 -1.15 -6.34 -5.95
C GLY A 174 -1.74 -5.37 -6.98
N LYS A 175 -2.62 -5.87 -7.86
CA LYS A 175 -3.30 -5.09 -8.90
C LYS A 175 -4.57 -4.38 -8.43
N THR A 176 -5.11 -4.73 -7.27
CA THR A 176 -6.36 -4.13 -6.80
C THR A 176 -6.22 -2.62 -6.55
N ILE A 177 -7.01 -1.82 -7.26
CA ILE A 177 -7.07 -0.36 -7.09
C ILE A 177 -7.86 -0.05 -5.81
N THR A 178 -7.26 0.72 -4.89
CA THR A 178 -7.91 1.20 -3.67
C THR A 178 -7.46 2.63 -3.39
N ILE A 179 -8.27 3.42 -2.67
CA ILE A 179 -7.92 4.82 -2.33
C ILE A 179 -6.51 4.94 -1.72
N PRO A 180 -6.09 4.12 -0.72
CA PRO A 180 -4.75 4.23 -0.15
C PRO A 180 -3.64 3.93 -1.15
N ARG A 181 -3.86 2.95 -2.05
CA ARG A 181 -2.89 2.61 -3.10
C ARG A 181 -2.78 3.71 -4.15
N ILE A 182 -3.88 4.36 -4.51
CA ILE A 182 -3.85 5.55 -5.37
C ILE A 182 -3.02 6.65 -4.68
N ALA A 183 -3.35 7.02 -3.45
CA ALA A 183 -2.60 8.06 -2.73
C ALA A 183 -1.11 7.75 -2.55
N ALA A 184 -0.77 6.47 -2.33
CA ALA A 184 0.61 5.99 -2.24
C ALA A 184 1.34 5.99 -3.60
N SER A 185 0.62 5.82 -4.71
CA SER A 185 1.17 5.92 -6.06
C SER A 185 1.48 7.36 -6.50
N PHE A 186 0.83 8.37 -5.90
CA PHE A 186 1.04 9.79 -6.21
C PHE A 186 1.55 10.58 -5.01
N PRO A 187 2.75 10.26 -4.46
CA PRO A 187 3.27 10.93 -3.26
C PRO A 187 3.43 12.44 -3.47
N ASN A 188 3.75 12.88 -4.69
CA ASN A 188 3.92 14.29 -5.04
C ASN A 188 2.61 15.07 -4.81
N ILE A 189 1.48 14.49 -5.26
CA ILE A 189 0.14 15.06 -5.11
C ILE A 189 -0.27 14.99 -3.64
N THR A 190 -0.16 13.81 -3.02
CA THR A 190 -0.57 13.57 -1.63
C THR A 190 0.17 14.48 -0.65
N VAL A 191 1.51 14.54 -0.74
CA VAL A 191 2.34 15.41 0.12
C VAL A 191 2.10 16.88 -0.18
N GLY A 192 1.94 17.25 -1.46
CA GLY A 192 1.63 18.62 -1.87
C GLY A 192 0.32 19.13 -1.27
N LEU A 193 -0.75 18.33 -1.37
CA LEU A 193 -2.05 18.64 -0.80
C LEU A 193 -2.01 18.67 0.74
N PHE A 194 -1.29 17.74 1.35
CA PHE A 194 -1.14 17.71 2.81
C PHE A 194 -0.45 18.97 3.34
N LYS A 195 0.64 19.42 2.68
CA LYS A 195 1.32 20.68 3.02
C LYS A 195 0.39 21.88 2.87
N LYS A 196 -0.30 22.01 1.73
CA LYS A 196 -1.24 23.12 1.48
C LYS A 196 -2.34 23.17 2.54
N ARG A 197 -2.89 22.02 2.95
CA ARG A 197 -3.91 21.92 4.00
C ARG A 197 -3.39 22.33 5.38
N LEU A 198 -2.20 21.88 5.77
CA LEU A 198 -1.60 22.28 7.04
C LEU A 198 -1.37 23.79 7.08
N TRP A 199 -0.93 24.38 5.98
CA TRP A 199 -0.78 25.82 5.85
C TRP A 199 -2.12 26.52 6.02
N SER A 200 -3.16 26.11 5.30
CA SER A 200 -4.48 26.76 5.40
C SER A 200 -5.13 26.68 6.80
N LEU A 201 -4.81 25.64 7.58
CA LEU A 201 -5.32 25.49 8.95
C LEU A 201 -4.51 26.31 9.98
N ASN A 202 -3.21 26.49 9.75
CA ASN A 202 -2.34 27.25 10.65
C ASN A 202 -2.36 28.75 10.39
N SER A 203 -2.62 29.18 9.14
CA SER A 203 -2.71 30.59 8.76
C SER A 203 -4.10 31.16 9.03
N GLY A 204 -4.67 30.90 10.21
CA GLY A 204 -5.94 31.49 10.61
C GLY A 204 -5.92 33.00 10.36
N SER A 205 -6.76 33.46 9.43
CA SER A 205 -6.87 34.84 8.92
C SER A 205 -5.86 35.21 7.82
N HIS A 206 -6.43 35.55 6.66
CA HIS A 206 -5.81 36.16 5.49
C HIS A 206 -4.81 35.31 4.69
N CYS A 207 -5.27 34.77 3.54
CA CYS A 207 -4.76 35.26 2.27
C CYS A 207 -5.58 34.75 1.08
N ALA A 208 -5.80 35.70 0.17
CA ALA A 208 -6.45 35.55 -1.11
C ALA A 208 -5.66 34.61 -2.04
N PHE A 209 -6.38 33.84 -2.84
CA PHE A 209 -5.82 33.31 -4.08
C PHE A 209 -6.11 34.32 -5.19
N SER A 210 -5.05 34.97 -5.66
CA SER A 210 -4.91 35.53 -7.00
C SER A 210 -4.50 34.43 -7.98
#